data_AF-A0A6I1QS55-F1
#
_entry.id   AF-A0A6I1QS55-F1
#
_cell.length_a   1.000
_cell.length_b   1.000
_cell.length_c   1.000
_cell.angle_alpha   90.00
_cell.angle_beta   90.00
_cell.angle_gamma   90.00
#
_symmetry.space_group_name_H-M   'P 1'
#
loop_
_entity.id
_entity.type
_entity.pdbx_description
1 polymer ?
#
loop_
_entity_poly.entity_id
_entity_poly.type
_entity_poly.pdbx_seq_one_letter_code
_entity_poly.pdbx_strand_id
1 'polypeptide(L)'
;MRRLDSQEILENFAYRRVKSKLDYICRKLRLQPGQRFLDMGCGWGALVMHAAANYGVDALGMTLSPHQANVARELICRGRLGKQVPYRGRKLSRVSRRRIVRPHRQCGRR
;
A
#
# COMPACT_ATOMS: atom_id res chain seq x y z
N MET A 1 3.91 0.07 35.26
CA MET A 1 2.89 0.36 34.22
C MET A 1 3.14 1.78 33.71
N ARG A 2 3.66 1.97 32.49
CA ARG A 2 3.92 3.33 31.97
C ARG A 2 2.59 4.00 31.64
N ARG A 3 2.35 5.18 32.18
CA ARG A 3 1.23 6.04 31.80
C ARG A 3 1.58 6.65 30.44
N LEU A 4 0.81 6.34 29.40
CA LEU A 4 0.98 6.96 28.09
C LEU A 4 0.61 8.44 28.22
N ASP A 5 1.36 9.31 27.57
CA ASP A 5 1.02 10.73 27.53
C ASP A 5 -0.17 10.99 26.58
N SER A 6 -0.77 12.16 26.69
CA SER A 6 -1.94 12.52 25.87
C SER A 6 -1.64 12.55 24.37
N GLN A 7 -0.39 12.84 23.95
CA GLN A 7 0.00 12.83 22.54
C GLN A 7 0.07 11.41 22.01
N GLU A 8 0.70 10.49 22.75
CA GLU A 8 0.82 9.07 22.43
C GLU A 8 -0.56 8.39 22.34
N ILE A 9 -1.51 8.80 23.19
CA ILE A 9 -2.90 8.35 23.13
C ILE A 9 -3.56 8.82 21.83
N LEU A 10 -3.44 10.10 21.46
CA LEU A 10 -4.04 10.65 20.25
C LEU A 10 -3.46 10.03 18.97
N GLU A 11 -2.14 9.84 18.92
CA GLU A 11 -1.46 9.16 17.82
C GLU A 11 -1.96 7.71 17.66
N ASN A 12 -2.10 6.99 18.76
CA ASN A 12 -2.64 5.63 18.76
C ASN A 12 -4.09 5.57 18.23
N PHE A 13 -4.94 6.54 18.57
CA PHE A 13 -6.31 6.61 18.05
C PHE A 13 -6.36 6.96 16.56
N ALA A 14 -5.59 7.96 16.13
CA ALA A 14 -5.52 8.36 14.72
C ALA A 14 -5.03 7.20 13.85
N TYR A 15 -3.96 6.53 14.27
CA TYR A 15 -3.44 5.34 13.60
C TYR A 15 -4.47 4.21 13.52
N ARG A 16 -5.14 3.89 14.63
CA ARG A 16 -6.19 2.85 14.68
C ARG A 16 -7.35 3.16 13.73
N ARG A 17 -7.82 4.40 13.67
CA ARG A 17 -8.91 4.79 12.75
C ARG A 17 -8.54 4.55 11.29
N VAL A 18 -7.35 5.00 10.88
CA VAL A 18 -6.87 4.79 9.50
C VAL A 18 -6.79 3.30 9.20
N LYS A 19 -6.21 2.49 10.11
CA LYS A 19 -6.13 1.04 9.92
C LYS A 19 -7.52 0.41 9.77
N SER A 20 -8.47 0.74 10.63
CA SER A 20 -9.85 0.21 10.57
C SER A 20 -10.57 0.60 9.28
N LYS A 21 -10.36 1.83 8.78
CA LYS A 21 -10.91 2.26 7.49
C LYS A 21 -10.37 1.41 6.34
N LEU A 22 -9.06 1.18 6.30
CA LEU A 22 -8.42 0.40 5.24
C LEU A 22 -8.91 -1.06 5.25
N ASP A 23 -8.99 -1.65 6.44
CA ASP A 23 -9.53 -3.00 6.63
C ASP A 23 -10.99 -3.09 6.19
N TYR A 24 -11.83 -2.13 6.60
CA TYR A 24 -13.24 -2.05 6.22
C TYR A 24 -13.42 -2.02 4.70
N ILE A 25 -12.62 -1.22 3.98
CA ILE A 25 -12.67 -1.15 2.52
C ILE A 25 -12.34 -2.53 1.91
N CYS A 26 -11.25 -3.17 2.35
CA CYS A 26 -10.83 -4.47 1.81
C CYS A 26 -11.90 -5.56 2.07
N ARG A 27 -12.53 -5.56 3.25
CA ARG A 27 -13.64 -6.47 3.58
C ARG A 27 -14.86 -6.23 2.70
N LYS A 28 -15.23 -4.98 2.45
CA LYS A 28 -16.38 -4.65 1.59
C LYS A 28 -16.15 -5.03 0.14
N LEU A 29 -14.91 -4.92 -0.33
CA LEU A 29 -14.49 -5.42 -1.64
C LEU A 29 -14.34 -6.96 -1.67
N ARG A 30 -14.42 -7.63 -0.51
CA ARG A 30 -14.29 -9.09 -0.35
C ARG A 30 -13.00 -9.63 -0.98
N LEU A 31 -11.92 -8.86 -0.88
CA LEU A 31 -10.63 -9.23 -1.48
C LEU A 31 -10.19 -10.61 -0.99
N GLN A 32 -9.81 -11.46 -1.94
CA GLN A 32 -9.26 -12.79 -1.69
C GLN A 32 -7.79 -12.85 -2.11
N PRO A 33 -6.96 -13.64 -1.42
CA PRO A 33 -5.57 -13.85 -1.82
C PRO A 33 -5.42 -14.26 -3.29
N GLY A 34 -4.42 -13.69 -3.97
CA GLY A 34 -4.14 -13.95 -5.39
C GLY A 34 -5.00 -13.14 -6.37
N GLN A 35 -6.03 -12.42 -5.92
CA GLN A 35 -6.78 -11.52 -6.80
C GLN A 35 -5.94 -10.29 -7.18
N ARG A 36 -6.32 -9.66 -8.29
CA ARG A 36 -5.75 -8.38 -8.73
C ARG A 36 -6.64 -7.24 -8.24
N PHE A 37 -6.04 -6.22 -7.65
CA PHE A 37 -6.74 -5.07 -7.09
C PHE A 37 -6.18 -3.76 -7.68
N LEU A 38 -7.04 -2.83 -8.08
CA LEU A 38 -6.66 -1.50 -8.56
C LEU A 38 -7.23 -0.42 -7.65
N ASP A 39 -6.35 0.40 -7.08
CA ASP A 39 -6.66 1.58 -6.28
C ASP A 39 -6.45 2.84 -7.13
N MET A 40 -7.55 3.41 -7.62
CA MET A 40 -7.55 4.65 -8.41
C MET A 40 -7.57 5.86 -7.48
N GLY A 41 -6.56 6.72 -7.57
CA GLY A 41 -6.37 7.80 -6.60
C GLY A 41 -5.67 7.32 -5.33
N CYS A 42 -4.66 6.46 -5.45
CA CYS A 42 -4.04 5.74 -4.33
C CYS A 42 -3.33 6.63 -3.30
N GLY A 43 -3.23 7.94 -3.54
CA GLY A 43 -2.50 8.88 -2.70
C GLY A 43 -1.08 8.39 -2.40
N TRP A 44 -0.74 8.32 -1.12
CA TRP A 44 0.56 7.84 -0.62
C TRP A 44 0.70 6.31 -0.58
N GLY A 45 -0.27 5.56 -1.12
CA GLY A 45 -0.22 4.11 -1.27
C GLY A 45 -0.72 3.30 -0.06
N ALA A 46 -1.38 3.94 0.92
CA ALA A 46 -1.80 3.28 2.16
C ALA A 46 -2.71 2.06 1.93
N LEU A 47 -3.73 2.18 1.06
CA LEU A 47 -4.64 1.08 0.76
C LEU A 47 -3.98 -0.01 -0.09
N VAL A 48 -3.20 0.36 -1.11
CA VAL A 48 -2.40 -0.58 -1.91
C VAL A 48 -1.52 -1.45 -1.01
N MET A 49 -0.76 -0.81 -0.11
CA MET A 49 0.12 -1.50 0.84
C MET A 49 -0.68 -2.38 1.81
N HIS A 50 -1.78 -1.87 2.36
CA HIS A 50 -2.62 -2.61 3.29
C HIS A 50 -3.26 -3.84 2.64
N ALA A 51 -3.82 -3.71 1.44
CA ALA A 51 -4.45 -4.78 0.70
C ALA A 51 -3.43 -5.87 0.33
N ALA A 52 -2.27 -5.48 -0.21
CA ALA A 52 -1.22 -6.44 -0.56
C ALA A 52 -0.75 -7.24 0.66
N ALA A 53 -0.51 -6.57 1.79
CA ALA A 53 0.07 -7.21 2.98
C ALA A 53 -0.94 -8.03 3.81
N ASN A 54 -2.18 -7.57 3.94
CA ASN A 54 -3.16 -8.21 4.83
C ASN A 54 -4.15 -9.10 4.08
N TYR A 55 -4.36 -8.88 2.78
CA TYR A 55 -5.33 -9.63 1.97
C TYR A 55 -4.67 -10.45 0.84
N GLY A 56 -3.34 -10.36 0.68
CA GLY A 56 -2.58 -11.19 -0.25
C GLY A 56 -2.91 -10.95 -1.73
N VAL A 57 -3.42 -9.77 -2.07
CA VAL A 57 -3.76 -9.40 -3.45
C VAL A 57 -2.55 -8.82 -4.20
N ASP A 58 -2.54 -8.98 -5.52
CA ASP A 58 -1.68 -8.22 -6.43
C ASP A 58 -2.27 -6.81 -6.62
N ALA A 59 -1.88 -5.90 -5.73
CA ALA A 59 -2.40 -4.54 -5.68
C ALA A 59 -1.64 -3.56 -6.59
N LEU A 60 -2.41 -2.71 -7.27
CA LEU A 60 -1.93 -1.68 -8.19
C LEU A 60 -2.45 -0.31 -7.75
N GLY A 61 -1.56 0.65 -7.54
CA GLY A 61 -1.93 2.04 -7.26
C GLY A 61 -1.81 2.94 -8.49
N MET A 62 -2.75 3.87 -8.66
CA MET A 62 -2.65 4.94 -9.66
C MET A 62 -2.92 6.30 -9.03
N THR A 63 -2.09 7.30 -9.33
CA THR A 63 -2.29 8.70 -8.92
C THR A 63 -1.83 9.64 -10.03
N LEU A 64 -2.46 10.83 -10.10
CA LEU A 64 -2.03 11.91 -11.00
C LEU A 64 -0.82 12.67 -10.45
N SER A 65 -0.58 12.61 -9.13
CA SER A 65 0.53 13.32 -8.48
C SER A 65 1.85 12.54 -8.61
N PRO A 66 2.87 13.09 -9.28
CA PRO A 66 4.19 12.45 -9.38
C PRO A 66 4.86 12.31 -8.02
N HIS A 67 4.69 13.31 -7.14
CA HIS A 67 5.28 13.31 -5.81
C HIS A 67 4.69 12.19 -4.94
N GLN A 68 3.36 12.03 -4.93
CA GLN A 68 2.71 10.93 -4.23
C GLN A 68 3.14 9.57 -4.77
N ALA A 69 3.23 9.42 -6.10
CA ALA A 69 3.70 8.18 -6.71
C ALA A 69 5.13 7.83 -6.30
N ASN A 70 6.03 8.82 -6.21
CA ASN A 70 7.42 8.61 -5.81
C ASN A 70 7.51 8.20 -4.34
N VAL A 71 6.83 8.91 -3.44
CA VAL A 71 6.81 8.57 -2.01
C VAL A 71 6.18 7.20 -1.79
N ALA A 72 5.05 6.89 -2.44
CA ALA A 72 4.40 5.58 -2.33
C ALA A 72 5.33 4.45 -2.80
N ARG A 73 6.02 4.64 -3.95
CA ARG A 73 7.03 3.68 -4.42
C ARG A 73 8.12 3.50 -3.39
N GLU A 74 8.70 4.58 -2.89
CA GLU A 74 9.77 4.52 -1.89
C GLU A 74 9.35 3.78 -0.62
N LEU A 75 8.14 4.04 -0.10
CA LEU A 75 7.61 3.35 1.09
C LEU A 75 7.43 1.85 0.86
N ILE A 76 6.88 1.47 -0.30
CA ILE A 76 6.75 0.06 -0.71
C ILE A 76 8.13 -0.59 -0.80
N CYS A 77 9.10 0.15 -1.34
CA CYS A 77 10.47 -0.26 -1.54
C CYS A 77 11.23 -0.49 -0.22
N ARG A 78 11.06 0.42 0.74
CA ARG A 78 11.71 0.39 2.06
C ARG A 78 11.19 -0.71 2.99
N GLY A 79 10.26 -1.56 2.54
CA GLY A 79 9.90 -2.76 3.29
C GLY A 79 9.17 -2.49 4.60
N ARG A 80 8.45 -1.36 4.75
CA ARG A 80 7.50 -1.18 5.89
C ARG A 80 6.29 -2.16 5.83
N LEU A 81 6.31 -3.12 4.91
CA LEU A 81 5.49 -4.31 4.93
C LEU A 81 6.24 -5.41 5.68
N GLY A 82 5.96 -5.53 6.98
CA GLY A 82 6.35 -6.70 7.74
C GLY A 82 5.76 -7.95 7.10
N LYS A 83 6.64 -8.90 6.74
CA LYS A 83 6.44 -10.16 5.99
C LYS A 83 6.52 -10.01 4.47
N GLN A 84 7.49 -10.73 3.91
CA GLN A 84 7.76 -10.86 2.48
C GLN A 84 6.50 -11.34 1.75
N VAL A 85 5.94 -10.50 0.88
CA VAL A 85 4.84 -10.89 0.00
C VAL A 85 5.45 -11.39 -1.32
N PRO A 86 5.27 -12.67 -1.70
CA PRO A 86 5.88 -13.23 -2.90
C PRO A 86 5.31 -12.57 -4.17
N TYR A 87 6.23 -12.27 -5.09
CA TYR A 87 6.02 -11.52 -6.32
C TYR A 87 6.18 -12.43 -7.55
N ARG A 88 5.32 -12.27 -8.57
CA ARG A 88 5.46 -12.94 -9.88
C ARG A 88 4.98 -12.02 -11.00
N GLY A 89 5.90 -11.47 -11.81
CA GLY A 89 5.55 -10.48 -12.85
C GLY A 89 5.63 -11.00 -14.28
N ARG A 90 4.76 -10.42 -15.12
CA ARG A 90 4.92 -10.33 -16.58
C ARG A 90 5.04 -8.86 -16.97
N LYS A 91 5.97 -8.58 -17.91
CA LYS A 91 6.09 -7.27 -18.60
C LYS A 91 4.74 -6.91 -19.22
N LEU A 92 4.31 -5.65 -19.09
CA LEU A 92 3.32 -5.08 -20.01
C LEU A 92 3.93 -3.85 -20.67
N SER A 93 4.02 -3.93 -21.99
CA SER A 93 4.47 -2.87 -22.89
C SER A 93 3.48 -1.70 -22.91
N ARG A 94 4.02 -0.49 -22.79
CA ARG A 94 3.56 0.76 -23.45
C ARG A 94 2.07 1.14 -23.25
N VAL A 95 1.79 1.96 -22.22
CA VAL A 95 0.64 2.89 -22.20
C VAL A 95 1.10 4.26 -21.71
N SER A 96 0.78 5.28 -22.49
CA SER A 96 1.19 6.67 -22.37
C SER A 96 0.54 7.39 -21.17
N ARG A 97 1.28 8.36 -20.59
CA ARG A 97 0.84 9.41 -19.64
C ARG A 97 0.05 9.02 -18.36
N ARG A 98 -0.06 7.75 -17.97
CA ARG A 98 -0.68 7.29 -16.70
C ARG A 98 0.40 6.70 -15.77
N ARG A 99 0.61 7.31 -14.59
CA ARG A 99 1.68 6.92 -13.65
C ARG A 99 1.20 5.82 -12.71
N ILE A 100 1.84 4.66 -12.79
CA ILE A 100 1.46 3.43 -12.09
C ILE A 100 2.42 3.19 -10.93
N VAL A 101 1.91 2.82 -9.76
CA VAL A 101 2.65 2.37 -8.58
C VAL A 101 2.42 0.86 -8.42
N ARG A 102 3.44 0.06 -8.76
CA ARG A 102 3.46 -1.40 -8.59
C ARG A 102 4.46 -1.80 -7.50
N PRO A 103 4.11 -2.74 -6.60
CA PRO A 103 5.11 -3.39 -5.75
C PRO A 103 5.95 -4.40 -6.58
N HIS A 104 7.19 -4.04 -6.96
CA HIS A 104 8.13 -4.95 -7.65
C HIS A 104 9.60 -4.47 -7.54
N ARG A 105 10.56 -5.42 -7.35
CA ARG A 105 12.03 -5.50 -7.63
C ARG A 105 12.79 -4.34 -8.34
N GLN A 106 12.47 -3.07 -8.12
CA GLN A 106 13.34 -1.92 -8.45
C GLN A 106 14.04 -1.34 -7.23
N CYS A 107 13.75 -1.86 -6.04
CA CYS A 107 14.67 -1.73 -4.91
C CYS A 107 15.87 -2.65 -5.14
N GLY A 108 16.84 -2.18 -5.93
CA GLY A 108 18.20 -2.71 -5.91
C GLY A 108 18.75 -2.61 -4.49
N ARG A 109 19.31 -3.68 -3.94
CA ARG A 109 20.75 -3.96 -4.05
C ARG A 109 21.58 -2.69 -3.84
N ARG A 110 21.92 -2.42 -2.58
CA ARG A 110 23.34 -2.52 -2.24
C ARG A 110 23.58 -3.94 -1.76
#